data_AF-A0AAU5M7Q9-F1
#
_entry.id   AF-A0AAU5M7Q9-F1
#
_cell.length_a   1.000
_cell.length_b   1.000
_cell.length_c   1.000
_cell.angle_alpha   90.00
_cell.angle_beta   90.00
_cell.angle_gamma   90.00
#
_symmetry.space_group_name_H-M   'P 1'
#
loop_
_entity.id
_entity.type
_entity.pdbx_description
1 polymer ?
#
loop_
_entity_poly.entity_id
_entity_poly.type
_entity_poly.pdbx_seq_one_letter_code
_entity_poly.pdbx_strand_id
1 'polypeptide(L)'
;MKISDAPAHVVDLVSKAEAIIESRELQKPAEWDMTAFSRYRLLELLGVDPVTPYVGVADVSPAALLEEATTAAEELTVSVELVAWRRSLVQALGCALADVRMVSGACDV
;
A
#
# COMPACT_ATOMS: atom_id res chain seq x y z
N MET A 1 -9.44 21.02 -5.54
CA MET A 1 -9.89 20.56 -4.21
C MET A 1 -8.63 20.17 -3.44
N LYS A 2 -8.15 20.98 -2.50
CA LYS A 2 -6.93 20.67 -1.74
C LYS A 2 -7.30 19.67 -0.66
N ILE A 3 -6.98 18.40 -0.90
CA ILE A 3 -7.00 17.37 0.13
C ILE A 3 -5.92 17.78 1.15
N SER A 4 -6.15 17.62 2.46
CA SER A 4 -5.16 17.95 3.49
C SER A 4 -3.85 17.17 3.26
N ASP A 5 -2.77 17.50 3.97
CA ASP A 5 -1.48 16.79 3.87
C ASP A 5 -1.56 15.31 4.33
N ALA A 6 -2.68 14.87 4.90
CA ALA A 6 -2.84 13.53 5.45
C ALA A 6 -2.88 12.40 4.38
N PRO A 7 -3.53 12.58 3.21
CA PRO A 7 -3.35 11.69 2.07
C PRO A 7 -1.90 11.56 1.60
N ALA A 8 -1.08 12.61 1.73
CA ALA A 8 0.31 12.55 1.32
C ALA A 8 1.11 11.56 2.20
N HIS A 9 0.78 11.46 3.49
CA HIS A 9 1.40 10.47 4.39
C HIS A 9 1.02 9.04 4.03
N VAL A 10 -0.27 8.77 3.74
CA VAL A 10 -0.71 7.44 3.28
C VAL A 10 -0.03 7.07 1.95
N VAL A 11 0.06 8.04 1.01
CA VAL A 11 0.75 7.85 -0.26
C VAL A 11 2.23 7.54 -0.06
N ASP A 12 2.92 8.23 0.84
CA ASP A 12 4.34 8.00 1.15
C ASP A 12 4.57 6.58 1.71
N LEU A 13 3.74 6.15 2.68
CA LEU A 13 3.82 4.81 3.26
C LEU A 13 3.56 3.71 2.22
N VAL A 14 2.53 3.87 1.38
CA VAL A 14 2.23 2.92 0.31
C VAL A 14 3.34 2.90 -0.74
N SER A 15 3.85 4.06 -1.15
CA SER A 15 4.95 4.15 -2.12
C SER A 15 6.22 3.47 -1.61
N LYS A 16 6.52 3.61 -0.31
CA LYS A 16 7.60 2.88 0.36
C LYS A 16 7.38 1.38 0.38
N ALA A 17 6.15 0.91 0.60
CA ALA A 17 5.85 -0.52 0.58
C ALA A 17 6.03 -1.10 -0.83
N GLU A 18 5.50 -0.42 -1.85
CA GLU A 18 5.57 -0.82 -3.26
C GLU A 18 7.01 -0.96 -3.74
N ALA A 19 7.89 -0.04 -3.34
CA ALA A 19 9.32 -0.08 -3.63
C ALA A 19 9.99 -1.41 -3.26
N ILE A 20 9.64 -1.89 -2.08
CA ILE A 20 10.24 -3.09 -1.49
C ILE A 20 9.66 -4.31 -2.19
N ILE A 21 8.35 -4.28 -2.43
CA ILE A 21 7.64 -5.33 -3.14
C ILE A 21 8.18 -5.47 -4.56
N GLU A 22 8.39 -4.37 -5.29
CA GLU A 22 9.01 -4.38 -6.62
C GLU A 22 10.38 -5.06 -6.60
N SER A 23 11.24 -4.72 -5.62
CA SER A 23 12.52 -5.40 -5.46
C SER A 23 12.38 -6.89 -5.14
N ARG A 24 11.32 -7.32 -4.45
CA ARG A 24 11.05 -8.73 -4.12
C ARG A 24 10.44 -9.47 -5.31
N GLU A 25 9.57 -8.84 -6.08
CA GLU A 25 9.00 -9.37 -7.34
C GLU A 25 10.11 -9.69 -8.34
N LEU A 26 11.13 -8.84 -8.46
CA LEU A 26 12.29 -9.10 -9.31
C LEU A 26 13.10 -10.33 -8.87
N GLN A 27 13.08 -10.69 -7.59
CA GLN A 27 13.83 -11.82 -7.04
C GLN A 27 12.99 -13.10 -6.98
N LYS A 28 11.69 -12.99 -6.70
CA LYS A 28 10.76 -14.10 -6.47
C LYS A 28 9.38 -13.82 -7.11
N PRO A 29 9.29 -13.72 -8.44
CA PRO A 29 8.08 -13.24 -9.13
C PRO A 29 6.84 -14.09 -8.83
N ALA A 30 6.96 -15.42 -8.88
CA ALA A 30 5.83 -16.33 -8.69
C ALA A 30 5.09 -16.16 -7.35
N GLU A 31 5.80 -15.72 -6.30
CA GLU A 31 5.23 -15.52 -4.97
C GLU A 31 4.56 -14.14 -4.86
N TRP A 32 5.19 -13.11 -5.40
CA TRP A 32 4.77 -11.72 -5.22
C TRP A 32 3.78 -11.21 -6.27
N ASP A 33 3.76 -11.80 -7.47
CA ASP A 33 2.79 -11.50 -8.54
C ASP A 33 1.33 -11.64 -8.06
N MET A 34 1.08 -12.54 -7.10
CA MET A 34 -0.25 -12.75 -6.51
C MET A 34 -0.76 -11.52 -5.74
N THR A 35 0.13 -10.62 -5.32
CA THR A 35 -0.24 -9.37 -4.62
C THR A 35 -0.59 -8.23 -5.58
N ALA A 36 -0.25 -8.34 -6.87
CA ALA A 36 -0.31 -7.23 -7.83
C ALA A 36 -1.73 -6.64 -7.99
N PHE A 37 -2.78 -7.47 -7.93
CA PHE A 37 -4.15 -6.99 -8.10
C PHE A 37 -4.62 -6.11 -6.94
N SER A 38 -4.39 -6.52 -5.69
CA SER A 38 -4.79 -5.75 -4.51
C SER A 38 -3.98 -4.47 -4.39
N ARG A 39 -2.69 -4.50 -4.73
CA ARG A 39 -1.82 -3.33 -4.82
C ARG A 39 -2.24 -2.35 -5.91
N TYR A 40 -2.54 -2.82 -7.12
CA TYR A 40 -3.06 -1.97 -8.20
C TYR A 40 -4.35 -1.24 -7.77
N ARG A 41 -5.30 -1.96 -7.16
CA ARG A 41 -6.54 -1.35 -6.69
C ARG A 41 -6.30 -0.27 -5.63
N LEU A 42 -5.33 -0.47 -4.75
CA LEU A 42 -4.92 0.51 -3.74
C LEU A 42 -4.32 1.77 -4.38
N LEU A 43 -3.40 1.61 -5.33
CA LEU A 43 -2.76 2.72 -6.04
C LEU A 43 -3.75 3.57 -6.82
N GLU A 44 -4.71 2.94 -7.50
CA GLU A 44 -5.80 3.63 -8.21
C GLU A 44 -6.65 4.50 -7.27
N LEU A 45 -6.90 4.03 -6.05
CA LEU A 45 -7.66 4.80 -5.05
C LEU A 45 -6.87 5.99 -4.50
N LEU A 46 -5.54 5.90 -4.49
CA LEU A 46 -4.64 6.96 -4.08
C LEU A 46 -4.28 7.93 -5.23
N GLY A 47 -4.59 7.57 -6.47
CA GLY A 47 -4.20 8.33 -7.66
C GLY A 47 -2.69 8.34 -7.87
N VAL A 48 -2.01 7.25 -7.52
CA VAL A 48 -0.56 7.08 -7.65
C VAL A 48 -0.26 6.17 -8.84
N ASP A 49 0.69 6.57 -9.67
CA ASP A 49 1.09 5.76 -10.82
C ASP A 49 1.93 4.54 -10.37
N PRO A 50 1.61 3.33 -10.85
CA PRO A 50 2.25 2.08 -10.44
C PRO A 50 3.69 1.89 -10.96
N VAL A 51 4.24 2.83 -11.73
CA VAL A 51 5.49 2.66 -12.48
C VAL A 51 6.60 3.61 -12.02
N THR A 52 6.51 4.17 -10.82
CA THR A 52 7.55 5.06 -10.32
C THR A 52 8.62 4.24 -9.59
N PRO A 53 9.85 4.12 -10.12
CA PRO A 53 10.90 3.37 -9.44
C PRO A 53 11.26 4.10 -8.14
N TYR A 54 11.12 3.41 -7.02
CA TYR A 54 11.47 4.00 -5.74
C TYR A 54 12.97 3.77 -5.44
N VAL A 55 13.66 4.84 -5.08
CA VAL A 55 15.10 4.82 -4.76
C VAL A 55 15.25 4.87 -3.24
N GLY A 56 15.21 3.71 -2.58
CA GLY A 56 15.51 3.63 -1.15
C GLY A 56 15.79 2.20 -0.70
N VAL A 57 16.66 2.06 0.31
CA VAL A 57 16.92 0.79 0.99
C VAL A 57 15.91 0.68 2.11
N ALA A 58 15.03 -0.32 2.08
CA ALA A 58 14.10 -0.51 3.17
C ALA A 58 14.44 -1.77 3.95
N ASP A 59 15.00 -1.56 5.12
CA ASP A 59 15.14 -2.56 6.19
C ASP A 59 13.81 -2.73 6.97
N VAL A 60 12.69 -2.40 6.32
CA VAL A 60 11.36 -2.32 6.93
C VAL A 60 10.42 -3.28 6.20
N SER A 61 9.54 -3.95 6.93
CA SER A 61 8.58 -4.88 6.33
C SER A 61 7.51 -4.12 5.51
N PRO A 62 7.21 -4.52 4.26
CA PRO A 62 6.09 -3.96 3.50
C PRO A 62 4.76 -4.08 4.25
N ALA A 63 4.57 -5.17 5.00
CA ALA A 63 3.38 -5.37 5.82
C ALA A 63 3.28 -4.33 6.95
N ALA A 64 4.39 -3.95 7.57
CA ALA A 64 4.40 -2.93 8.62
C ALA A 64 4.02 -1.55 8.06
N LEU A 65 4.53 -1.22 6.87
CA LEU A 65 4.18 0.03 6.18
C LEU A 65 2.70 0.09 5.78
N LEU A 66 2.13 -1.02 5.29
CA LEU A 66 0.71 -1.11 4.94
C LEU A 66 -0.20 -1.09 6.17
N GLU A 67 0.25 -1.65 7.30
CA GLU A 67 -0.47 -1.57 8.58
C GLU A 67 -0.50 -0.13 9.10
N GLU A 68 0.63 0.58 9.09
CA GLU A 68 0.70 2.00 9.44
C GLU A 68 -0.18 2.85 8.50
N ALA A 69 -0.15 2.57 7.19
CA ALA A 69 -1.00 3.26 6.22
C ALA A 69 -2.50 3.01 6.48
N THR A 70 -2.87 1.81 6.94
CA THR A 70 -4.25 1.48 7.33
C THR A 70 -4.70 2.34 8.50
N THR A 71 -3.90 2.41 9.57
CA THR A 71 -4.18 3.29 10.72
C THR A 71 -4.29 4.75 10.30
N ALA A 72 -3.34 5.25 9.51
CA ALA A 72 -3.38 6.62 9.01
C ALA A 72 -4.64 6.90 8.17
N ALA A 73 -5.06 5.96 7.32
CA ALA A 73 -6.26 6.08 6.49
C ALA A 73 -7.57 6.06 7.32
N GLU A 74 -7.62 5.30 8.40
CA GLU A 74 -8.75 5.29 9.34
C GLU A 74 -8.88 6.62 10.10
N GLU A 75 -7.76 7.25 10.43
CA GLU A 75 -7.73 8.53 11.15
C GLU A 75 -7.97 9.75 10.23
N LEU A 76 -8.02 9.55 8.90
CA LEU A 76 -8.31 10.62 7.95
C LEU A 76 -9.67 11.27 8.23
N THR A 77 -9.62 12.54 8.63
CA THR A 77 -10.79 13.40 8.66
C THR A 77 -11.10 13.86 7.24
N VAL A 78 -12.23 13.42 6.70
CA VAL A 78 -12.67 13.70 5.32
C VAL A 78 -14.06 14.36 5.31
N SER A 79 -14.37 15.09 4.24
CA SER A 79 -15.74 15.60 4.03
C SER A 79 -16.72 14.45 3.75
N VAL A 80 -18.02 14.70 3.89
CA VAL A 80 -19.06 13.67 3.73
C VAL A 80 -19.01 13.01 2.35
N GLU A 81 -18.65 13.76 1.31
CA GLU A 81 -18.51 13.30 -0.07
C GLU A 81 -17.38 12.29 -0.25
N LEU A 82 -16.37 12.33 0.63
CA LEU A 82 -15.18 11.48 0.58
C LEU A 82 -15.23 10.31 1.56
N VAL A 83 -16.30 10.16 2.34
CA VAL A 83 -16.45 9.06 3.31
C VAL A 83 -16.43 7.70 2.60
N ALA A 84 -17.09 7.60 1.45
CA ALA A 84 -17.09 6.37 0.65
C ALA A 84 -15.68 6.04 0.15
N TRP A 85 -14.95 7.05 -0.36
CA TRP A 85 -13.57 6.89 -0.79
C TRP A 85 -12.67 6.40 0.36
N ARG A 86 -12.72 7.03 1.54
CA ARG A 86 -11.91 6.62 2.70
C ARG A 86 -12.21 5.17 3.11
N ARG A 87 -13.48 4.76 3.10
CA ARG A 87 -13.87 3.36 3.39
C ARG A 87 -13.29 2.39 2.37
N SER A 88 -13.38 2.72 1.08
CA SER A 88 -12.78 1.90 0.02
C SER A 88 -11.27 1.84 0.14
N LEU A 89 -10.60 2.93 0.53
CA LEU A 89 -9.17 2.98 0.76
C LEU A 89 -8.76 2.06 1.92
N VAL A 90 -9.41 2.15 3.08
CA VAL A 90 -9.13 1.28 4.25
C VAL A 90 -9.35 -0.19 3.89
N GLN A 91 -10.42 -0.51 3.16
CA GLN A 91 -10.66 -1.88 2.68
C GLN A 91 -9.55 -2.37 1.74
N ALA A 92 -9.14 -1.54 0.78
CA ALA A 92 -8.07 -1.90 -0.17
C ALA A 92 -6.73 -2.09 0.54
N LEU A 93 -6.39 -1.24 1.50
CA LEU A 93 -5.22 -1.39 2.37
C LEU A 93 -5.26 -2.72 3.13
N GLY A 94 -6.40 -3.07 3.73
CA GLY A 94 -6.58 -4.34 4.42
C GLY A 94 -6.40 -5.57 3.52
N CYS A 95 -6.91 -5.52 2.29
CA CYS A 95 -6.70 -6.60 1.31
C CYS A 95 -5.22 -6.72 0.90
N ALA A 96 -4.58 -5.61 0.53
CA ALA A 96 -3.16 -5.60 0.15
C ALA A 96 -2.26 -6.09 1.31
N LEU A 97 -2.54 -5.66 2.54
CA LEU A 97 -1.84 -6.10 3.74
C LEU A 97 -1.98 -7.61 3.97
N ALA A 98 -3.19 -8.16 3.79
CA ALA A 98 -3.43 -9.60 3.96
C ALA A 98 -2.64 -10.42 2.93
N ASP A 99 -2.65 -10.01 1.66
CA ASP A 99 -1.90 -10.69 0.59
C ASP A 99 -0.38 -10.61 0.84
N VAL A 100 0.12 -9.42 1.20
CA VAL A 100 1.54 -9.20 1.51
C VAL A 100 1.98 -10.02 2.73
N ARG A 101 1.15 -10.12 3.78
CA ARG A 101 1.44 -10.97 4.95
C ARG A 101 1.48 -12.45 4.58
N MET A 102 0.56 -12.90 3.72
CA MET A 102 0.52 -14.28 3.24
C MET A 102 1.80 -14.64 2.49
N VAL A 103 2.23 -13.79 1.56
CA VAL A 103 3.43 -14.02 0.74
C VAL A 103 4.71 -13.87 1.57
N SER A 104 4.77 -12.90 2.48
CA SER A 104 5.93 -12.72 3.37
C SER A 104 6.08 -13.91 4.33
N GLY A 105 4.98 -14.39 4.93
CA GLY A 105 5.00 -15.55 5.83
C GLY A 105 5.34 -16.87 5.12
N ALA A 106 5.07 -16.98 3.81
CA ALA A 106 5.51 -18.10 2.99
C ALA A 106 7.02 -18.04 2.65
N CYS A 107 7.66 -16.87 2.73
CA CYS A 107 9.09 -16.69 2.48
C CYS A 107 9.99 -16.98 3.69
N ASP A 108 9.45 -16.95 4.91
CA ASP A 108 10.19 -17.05 6.18
C ASP A 108 10.37 -18.50 6.68
N VAL A 109 9.99 -19.51 5.87
CA VAL A 109 10.08 -20.96 6.16
C VAL A 109 11.09 -21.69 5.29
#